data_AF-A0A9X2U495-F1
#
_entry.id   AF-A0A9X2U495-F1
#
_cell.length_a   1.000
_cell.length_b   1.000
_cell.length_c   1.000
_cell.angle_alpha   90.00
_cell.angle_beta   90.00
_cell.angle_gamma   90.00
#
_symmetry.space_group_name_H-M   'P 1'
#
loop_
_entity.id
_entity.type
_entity.pdbx_description
1 polymer ?
#
loop_
_entity_poly.entity_id
_entity_poly.type
_entity_poly.pdbx_seq_one_letter_code
_entity_poly.pdbx_strand_id
1 'polypeptide(L)'
;MPTDPLRRLGRLEEGGFRRLAARLALLRAYARRRETEGLSDAQAQAAIAEAFDQRTAAVDAWVYDVYESVTARTLRRWAQQFREEGLQGLIDKHGRRSERSYDSYFGAGSELRKVALHYLADHPDCTSTELLDELAQHVDDDALPTRRTVQRFLRKMGG
;
A
#
# COMPACT_ATOMS: atom_id res chain seq x y z
N MET A 1 -5.35 13.22 -26.85
CA MET A 1 -5.07 14.34 -25.93
C MET A 1 -4.28 13.77 -24.75
N PRO A 2 -3.01 14.15 -24.54
CA PRO A 2 -2.30 13.75 -23.33
C PRO A 2 -3.05 14.33 -22.12
N THR A 3 -3.50 13.46 -21.23
CA THR A 3 -4.14 13.85 -19.97
C THR A 3 -3.19 14.74 -19.18
N ASP A 4 -3.60 15.97 -18.88
CA ASP A 4 -2.88 16.89 -18.01
C ASP A 4 -2.51 16.17 -16.68
N PRO A 5 -1.20 16.07 -16.33
CA PRO A 5 -0.73 15.40 -15.12
C PRO A 5 -1.37 15.97 -13.84
N LEU A 6 -1.61 17.28 -13.79
CA LEU A 6 -2.21 17.93 -12.62
C LEU A 6 -3.68 17.53 -12.48
N ARG A 7 -4.41 17.41 -13.60
CA ARG A 7 -5.79 16.89 -13.57
C ARG A 7 -5.85 15.43 -13.13
N ARG A 8 -4.84 14.62 -13.46
CA ARG A 8 -4.75 13.24 -12.98
C ARG A 8 -4.50 13.18 -11.47
N LEU A 9 -3.61 14.03 -10.96
CA LEU A 9 -3.35 14.15 -9.53
C LEU A 9 -4.59 14.60 -8.76
N GLY A 10 -5.31 15.61 -9.26
CA GLY A 10 -6.55 16.12 -8.65
C GLY A 10 -7.73 15.13 -8.65
N ARG A 11 -7.62 14.01 -9.37
CA ARG A 11 -8.63 12.94 -9.40
C ARG A 11 -8.25 11.71 -8.58
N LEU A 12 -7.08 11.74 -7.91
CA LEU A 12 -6.69 10.64 -7.05
C LEU A 12 -7.58 10.63 -5.80
N GLU A 13 -8.19 9.49 -5.53
CA GLU A 13 -8.73 9.20 -4.20
C GLU A 13 -7.63 9.27 -3.14
N GLU A 14 -8.02 9.49 -1.88
CA GLU A 14 -7.09 9.65 -0.75
C GLU A 14 -6.03 8.54 -0.68
N GLY A 15 -6.44 7.27 -0.85
CA GLY A 15 -5.52 6.14 -0.88
C GLY A 15 -4.54 6.17 -2.07
N GLY A 16 -4.98 6.66 -3.23
CA GLY A 16 -4.13 6.84 -4.41
C GLY A 16 -3.09 7.94 -4.20
N PHE A 17 -3.49 9.05 -3.59
CA PHE A 17 -2.60 10.13 -3.21
C PHE A 17 -1.59 9.67 -2.14
N ARG A 18 -2.05 8.95 -1.11
CA ARG A 18 -1.20 8.42 -0.04
C ARG A 18 -0.12 7.47 -0.59
N ARG A 19 -0.46 6.61 -1.56
CA ARG A 19 0.53 5.76 -2.27
C ARG A 19 1.54 6.57 -3.08
N LEU A 20 1.08 7.58 -3.82
CA LEU A 20 1.97 8.49 -4.55
C LEU A 20 2.95 9.19 -3.61
N ALA A 21 2.44 9.76 -2.51
CA ALA A 21 3.25 10.45 -1.51
C ALA A 21 4.27 9.51 -0.87
N ALA A 22 3.90 8.27 -0.55
CA ALA A 22 4.79 7.26 0.02
C ALA A 22 5.94 6.92 -0.94
N ARG A 23 5.64 6.75 -2.24
CA ARG A 23 6.68 6.55 -3.27
C ARG A 23 7.65 7.72 -3.31
N LEU A 24 7.14 8.96 -3.32
CA LEU A 24 7.99 10.15 -3.32
C LEU A 24 8.85 10.26 -2.07
N ALA A 25 8.33 9.92 -0.89
CA ALA A 25 9.09 9.91 0.36
C ALA A 25 10.29 8.94 0.27
N LEU A 26 10.06 7.73 -0.25
CA LEU A 26 11.12 6.73 -0.48
C LEU A 26 12.12 7.17 -1.54
N LEU A 27 11.65 7.82 -2.62
CA LEU A 27 12.53 8.35 -3.65
C LEU A 27 13.43 9.48 -3.11
N ARG A 28 12.89 10.35 -2.26
CA ARG A 28 13.67 11.38 -1.56
C ARG A 28 14.64 10.78 -0.56
N ALA A 29 14.26 9.73 0.16
CA ALA A 29 15.13 9.05 1.11
C ALA A 29 16.37 8.47 0.40
N TYR A 30 16.21 7.80 -0.74
CA TYR A 30 17.38 7.30 -1.48
C TYR A 30 18.20 8.44 -2.08
N ALA A 31 17.57 9.49 -2.63
CA ALA A 31 18.29 10.60 -3.23
C ALA A 31 19.20 11.29 -2.20
N ARG A 32 18.66 11.59 -1.01
CA ARG A 32 19.43 12.13 0.11
C ARG A 32 20.58 11.22 0.51
N ARG A 33 20.31 9.93 0.69
CA ARG A 33 21.34 8.97 1.09
C ARG A 33 22.45 8.85 0.05
N ARG A 34 22.08 8.84 -1.24
CA ARG A 34 23.01 8.86 -2.37
C ARG A 34 23.95 10.08 -2.31
N GLU A 35 23.39 11.26 -2.05
CA GLU A 35 24.15 12.50 -1.95
C GLU A 35 25.04 12.57 -0.71
N THR A 36 24.52 12.18 0.45
CA THR A 36 25.26 12.23 1.72
C THR A 36 26.39 11.21 1.79
N GLU A 37 26.18 10.01 1.27
CA GLU A 37 27.14 8.90 1.36
C GLU A 37 27.95 8.70 0.05
N GLY A 38 27.71 9.51 -0.99
CA GLY A 38 28.42 9.40 -2.27
C GLY A 38 28.17 8.10 -3.04
N LEU A 39 26.99 7.50 -2.85
CA LEU A 39 26.66 6.17 -3.40
C LEU A 39 26.24 6.24 -4.88
N SER A 40 26.34 5.11 -5.57
CA SER A 40 25.60 4.91 -6.82
C SER A 40 24.10 4.77 -6.56
N ASP A 41 23.27 5.03 -7.58
CA ASP A 41 21.82 4.81 -7.52
C ASP A 41 21.48 3.39 -7.01
N ALA A 42 22.20 2.38 -7.51
CA ALA A 42 21.95 0.98 -7.15
C ALA A 42 22.26 0.70 -5.66
N GLN A 43 23.37 1.23 -5.16
CA GLN A 43 23.76 1.09 -3.75
C GLN A 43 22.78 1.83 -2.83
N ALA A 44 22.41 3.07 -3.15
CA ALA A 44 21.45 3.84 -2.36
C ALA A 44 20.06 3.17 -2.35
N GLN A 45 19.62 2.62 -3.47
CA GLN A 45 18.36 1.86 -3.56
C GLN A 45 18.40 0.59 -2.71
N ALA A 46 19.49 -0.16 -2.72
CA ALA A 46 19.65 -1.35 -1.87
C ALA A 46 19.63 -0.97 -0.39
N ALA A 47 20.39 0.06 -0.01
CA ALA A 47 20.49 0.52 1.36
C ALA A 47 19.16 1.06 1.92
N ILE A 48 18.36 1.77 1.11
CA ILE A 48 17.01 2.19 1.52
C ILE A 48 16.03 1.04 1.58
N ALA A 49 16.10 0.07 0.67
CA ALA A 49 15.24 -1.11 0.73
C ALA A 49 15.48 -1.91 2.02
N GLU A 50 16.75 -2.13 2.36
CA GLU A 50 17.15 -2.80 3.61
C GLU A 50 16.70 -1.99 4.85
N ALA A 51 16.99 -0.70 4.89
CA ALA A 51 16.57 0.16 6.00
C ALA A 51 15.04 0.24 6.12
N PHE A 52 14.30 0.15 5.01
CA PHE A 52 12.84 0.14 5.06
C PHE A 52 12.31 -1.16 5.66
N ASP A 53 12.86 -2.30 5.27
CA ASP A 53 12.52 -3.61 5.83
C ASP A 53 12.78 -3.66 7.35
N GLN A 54 13.89 -3.06 7.79
CA GLN A 54 14.27 -2.93 9.20
C GLN A 54 13.55 -1.80 9.94
N ARG A 55 12.67 -1.04 9.27
CA ARG A 55 11.98 0.15 9.81
C ARG A 55 12.91 1.26 10.35
N THR A 56 14.10 1.38 9.76
CA THR A 56 15.13 2.38 10.09
C THR A 56 15.35 3.41 8.97
N ALA A 57 14.65 3.28 7.84
CA ALA A 57 14.72 4.25 6.74
C ALA A 57 14.29 5.66 7.19
N ALA A 58 14.95 6.68 6.65
CA ALA A 58 14.66 8.10 6.92
C ALA A 58 13.38 8.58 6.19
N VAL A 59 12.24 8.02 6.59
CA VAL A 59 10.88 8.32 6.12
C VAL A 59 9.93 8.41 7.31
N ASP A 60 8.82 9.12 7.15
CA ASP A 60 7.81 9.22 8.21
C ASP A 60 7.13 7.87 8.47
N ALA A 61 6.67 7.65 9.72
CA ALA A 61 6.08 6.39 10.16
C ALA A 61 4.89 5.92 9.29
N TRP A 62 4.07 6.86 8.81
CA TRP A 62 2.88 6.55 8.01
C TRP A 62 3.21 5.85 6.68
N VAL A 63 4.44 5.95 6.19
CA VAL A 63 4.90 5.28 4.95
C VAL A 63 4.92 3.76 5.13
N TYR A 64 5.23 3.27 6.33
CA TYR A 64 5.19 1.84 6.67
C TYR A 64 3.77 1.26 6.70
N ASP A 65 2.75 2.12 6.88
CA ASP A 65 1.34 1.69 6.78
C ASP A 65 0.93 1.44 5.32
N VAL A 66 1.60 2.11 4.38
CA VAL A 66 1.28 2.04 2.94
C VAL A 66 1.92 0.83 2.28
N TYR A 67 3.19 0.55 2.59
CA TYR A 67 3.93 -0.59 2.05
C TYR A 67 4.50 -1.45 3.17
N GLU A 68 4.19 -2.74 3.15
CA GLU A 68 4.77 -3.72 4.09
C GLU A 68 6.25 -3.97 3.77
N SER A 69 6.62 -3.98 2.50
CA SER A 69 8.01 -4.14 2.06
C SER A 69 8.26 -3.40 0.74
N VAL A 70 9.51 -2.99 0.54
CA VAL A 70 9.96 -2.32 -0.68
C VAL A 70 11.35 -2.84 -1.05
N THR A 71 11.47 -3.40 -2.25
CA THR A 71 12.74 -3.94 -2.74
C THR A 71 13.54 -2.90 -3.54
N ALA A 72 14.86 -3.10 -3.65
CA ALA A 72 15.72 -2.26 -4.48
C ALA A 72 15.25 -2.22 -5.95
N ARG A 73 14.77 -3.36 -6.49
CA ARG A 73 14.17 -3.44 -7.83
C ARG A 73 12.94 -2.55 -7.96
N THR A 74 12.10 -2.49 -6.92
CA THR A 74 10.89 -1.65 -6.89
C THR A 74 11.27 -0.17 -6.89
N LEU A 75 12.23 0.23 -6.06
CA LEU A 75 12.75 1.61 -6.04
C LEU A 75 13.36 1.99 -7.39
N ARG A 76 14.15 1.11 -8.00
CA ARG A 76 14.74 1.34 -9.33
C ARG A 76 13.67 1.58 -10.39
N ARG A 77 12.61 0.76 -10.40
CA ARG A 77 11.48 0.92 -11.32
C ARG A 77 10.79 2.27 -11.12
N TRP A 78 10.50 2.64 -9.87
CA TRP A 78 9.85 3.93 -9.57
C TRP A 78 10.74 5.12 -9.92
N ALA A 79 12.04 5.06 -9.62
CA ALA A 79 12.99 6.09 -10.01
C ALA A 79 13.03 6.26 -11.54
N GLN A 80 13.02 5.16 -12.30
CA GLN A 80 12.94 5.21 -13.76
C GLN A 80 11.63 5.86 -14.25
N GLN A 81 10.49 5.40 -13.73
CA GLN A 81 9.18 5.96 -14.07
C GLN A 81 9.09 7.46 -13.76
N PHE A 82 9.66 7.88 -12.63
CA PHE A 82 9.69 9.29 -12.25
C PHE A 82 10.58 10.12 -13.18
N ARG A 83 11.73 9.59 -13.63
CA ARG A 83 12.59 10.27 -14.60
C ARG A 83 11.96 10.40 -15.98
N GLU A 84 11.28 9.35 -16.44
CA GLU A 84 10.68 9.31 -17.79
C GLU A 84 9.36 10.07 -17.87
N GLU A 85 8.51 9.91 -16.86
CA GLU A 85 7.13 10.39 -16.90
C GLU A 85 6.88 11.52 -15.89
N GLY A 86 7.78 11.78 -14.93
CA GLY A 86 7.52 12.69 -13.82
C GLY A 86 6.55 12.10 -12.79
N LEU A 87 5.81 12.96 -12.08
CA LEU A 87 4.88 12.54 -11.03
C LEU A 87 3.82 11.54 -11.51
N GLN A 88 3.35 11.65 -12.75
CA GLN A 88 2.35 10.74 -13.30
C GLN A 88 2.85 9.30 -13.44
N GLY A 89 4.16 9.10 -13.59
CA GLY A 89 4.76 7.76 -13.65
C GLY A 89 4.70 7.01 -12.32
N LEU A 90 4.56 7.75 -11.22
CA LEU A 90 4.44 7.21 -9.86
C LEU A 90 2.99 6.95 -9.44
N ILE A 91 2.03 7.46 -10.22
CA ILE A 91 0.63 7.11 -10.03
C ILE A 91 0.47 5.64 -10.38
N ASP A 92 -0.19 4.86 -9.52
CA ASP A 92 -0.47 3.47 -9.84
C ASP A 92 -1.28 3.38 -11.13
N LYS A 93 -0.66 2.80 -12.17
CA LYS A 93 -1.33 2.47 -13.43
C LYS A 93 -2.43 1.41 -13.25
N HIS A 94 -2.51 0.80 -12.06
CA HIS A 94 -3.60 -0.11 -11.66
C HIS A 94 -4.94 0.62 -11.38
N GLY A 95 -5.14 1.83 -11.91
CA GLY A 95 -6.41 2.57 -11.92
C GLY A 95 -7.55 1.92 -12.72
N ARG A 96 -7.49 0.60 -12.99
CA ARG A 96 -8.62 -0.22 -13.44
C ARG A 96 -8.86 -1.47 -12.59
N ARG A 97 -8.00 -1.76 -11.61
CA ARG A 97 -8.16 -2.90 -10.68
C ARG A 97 -7.93 -2.45 -9.23
N SER A 98 -8.43 -1.26 -8.92
CA SER A 98 -8.68 -0.81 -7.55
C SER A 98 -10.18 -0.95 -7.30
N GLU A 99 -10.72 -2.13 -7.58
CA GLU A 99 -11.89 -2.61 -6.85
C GLU A 99 -11.40 -2.75 -5.40
N ARG A 100 -11.79 -1.79 -4.57
CA ARG A 100 -11.79 -1.84 -3.09
C ARG A 100 -10.42 -2.12 -2.44
N SER A 101 -9.85 -1.09 -1.85
CA SER A 101 -8.63 -1.19 -1.03
C SER A 101 -8.88 -1.97 0.27
N TYR A 102 -7.81 -2.40 0.97
CA TYR A 102 -7.95 -2.97 2.31
C TYR A 102 -8.77 -2.06 3.23
N ASP A 103 -8.57 -0.74 3.12
CA ASP A 103 -9.27 0.24 3.95
C ASP A 103 -10.76 0.36 3.60
N SER A 104 -11.19 0.06 2.37
CA SER A 104 -12.63 0.00 2.09
C SER A 104 -13.31 -1.21 2.74
N TYR A 105 -12.58 -2.32 2.92
CA TYR A 105 -13.11 -3.52 3.58
C TYR A 105 -12.97 -3.47 5.10
N PHE A 106 -11.86 -2.95 5.61
CA PHE A 106 -11.48 -3.07 7.01
C PHE A 106 -10.96 -1.77 7.62
N GLY A 107 -11.15 -0.62 6.96
CA GLY A 107 -10.82 0.69 7.50
C GLY A 107 -11.73 1.10 8.65
N ALA A 108 -11.40 2.24 9.28
CA ALA A 108 -12.24 2.83 10.31
C ALA A 108 -13.60 3.22 9.70
N GLY A 109 -14.69 2.69 10.28
CA GLY A 109 -16.05 2.93 9.81
C GLY A 109 -16.58 1.93 8.77
N SER A 110 -15.80 0.93 8.35
CA SER A 110 -16.31 -0.10 7.44
C SER A 110 -17.29 -1.04 8.16
N GLU A 111 -18.46 -1.28 7.57
CA GLU A 111 -19.45 -2.24 8.09
C GLU A 111 -18.91 -3.68 8.06
N LEU A 112 -18.17 -4.06 7.01
CA LEU A 112 -17.51 -5.37 6.92
C LEU A 112 -16.50 -5.57 8.06
N ARG A 113 -15.84 -4.51 8.52
CA ARG A 113 -14.99 -4.58 9.71
C ARG A 113 -15.80 -4.92 10.96
N LYS A 114 -16.99 -4.33 11.14
CA LYS A 114 -17.84 -4.59 12.31
C LYS A 114 -18.32 -6.03 12.32
N VAL A 115 -18.80 -6.53 11.17
CA VAL A 115 -19.19 -7.94 11.01
C VAL A 115 -18.02 -8.85 11.35
N ALA A 116 -16.84 -8.60 10.78
CA ALA A 116 -15.66 -9.43 11.03
C ALA A 116 -15.23 -9.42 12.50
N LEU A 117 -15.28 -8.27 13.17
CA LEU A 117 -14.94 -8.15 14.60
C LEU A 117 -15.97 -8.84 15.49
N HIS A 118 -17.26 -8.77 15.13
CA HIS A 118 -18.32 -9.46 15.87
C HIS A 118 -18.14 -10.98 15.76
N TYR A 119 -17.95 -11.49 14.53
CA TYR A 119 -17.72 -12.91 14.30
C TYR A 119 -16.47 -13.43 15.05
N LEU A 120 -15.37 -12.65 15.05
CA LEU A 120 -14.15 -12.98 15.78
C LEU A 120 -14.34 -13.00 17.30
N ALA A 121 -15.24 -12.19 17.85
CA ALA A 121 -15.51 -12.19 19.28
C ALA A 121 -16.14 -13.52 19.73
N ASP A 122 -16.99 -14.10 18.88
CA ASP A 122 -17.64 -15.38 19.12
C ASP A 122 -16.77 -16.57 18.68
N HIS A 123 -15.85 -16.36 17.73
CA HIS A 123 -15.00 -17.38 17.12
C HIS A 123 -13.53 -16.90 17.05
N PRO A 124 -12.81 -16.82 18.18
CA PRO A 124 -11.47 -16.24 18.23
C PRO A 124 -10.43 -16.99 17.38
N ASP A 125 -10.60 -18.30 17.20
CA ASP A 125 -9.69 -19.17 16.43
C ASP A 125 -10.10 -19.34 14.96
N CYS A 126 -11.03 -18.52 14.46
CA CYS A 126 -11.53 -18.68 13.11
C CYS A 126 -10.43 -18.53 12.05
N THR A 127 -10.55 -19.32 11.00
CA THR A 127 -9.67 -19.29 9.84
C THR A 127 -10.08 -18.19 8.86
N SER A 128 -9.17 -17.82 7.96
CA SER A 128 -9.47 -16.89 6.86
C SER A 128 -10.60 -17.37 5.94
N THR A 129 -10.86 -18.68 5.92
CA THR A 129 -11.91 -19.28 5.08
C THR A 129 -13.26 -19.09 5.76
N GLU A 130 -13.37 -19.48 7.03
CA GLU A 130 -14.62 -19.33 7.81
C GLU A 130 -15.05 -17.87 7.90
N LEU A 131 -14.10 -16.95 8.16
CA LEU A 131 -14.42 -15.53 8.17
C LEU A 131 -14.83 -15.02 6.78
N LEU A 132 -14.24 -15.54 5.70
CA LEU A 132 -14.63 -15.14 4.34
C LEU A 132 -16.05 -15.62 4.00
N ASP A 133 -16.38 -16.85 4.38
CA ASP A 133 -17.72 -17.44 4.20
C ASP A 133 -18.77 -16.67 5.00
N GLU A 134 -18.43 -16.22 6.21
CA GLU A 134 -19.30 -15.32 6.98
C GLU A 134 -19.51 -13.99 6.25
N LEU A 135 -18.43 -13.32 5.82
CA LEU A 135 -18.56 -12.03 5.12
C LEU A 135 -19.41 -12.12 3.85
N ALA A 136 -19.34 -13.25 3.14
CA ALA A 136 -20.16 -13.51 1.93
C ALA A 136 -21.67 -13.54 2.20
N GLN A 137 -22.10 -13.70 3.45
CA GLN A 137 -23.52 -13.61 3.82
C GLN A 137 -24.03 -12.16 3.93
N HIS A 138 -23.12 -11.18 4.02
CA HIS A 138 -23.46 -9.78 4.29
C HIS A 138 -23.18 -8.83 3.12
N VAL A 139 -22.50 -9.29 2.08
CA VAL A 139 -22.18 -8.50 0.89
C VAL A 139 -22.23 -9.34 -0.38
N ASP A 140 -22.48 -8.67 -1.50
CA ASP A 140 -22.42 -9.28 -2.84
C ASP A 140 -20.99 -9.74 -3.20
N ASP A 141 -20.87 -10.68 -4.14
CA ASP A 141 -19.58 -11.25 -4.57
C ASP A 141 -18.57 -10.20 -5.08
N ASP A 142 -19.05 -9.15 -5.74
CA ASP A 142 -18.22 -8.03 -6.23
C ASP A 142 -17.73 -7.11 -5.08
N ALA A 143 -18.32 -7.29 -3.89
CA ALA A 143 -18.06 -6.61 -2.65
C ALA A 143 -17.31 -7.44 -1.62
N LEU A 144 -17.00 -8.68 -1.95
CA LEU A 144 -16.32 -9.59 -1.07
C LEU A 144 -14.79 -9.38 -1.13
N PRO A 145 -14.10 -9.16 0.01
CA PRO A 145 -12.65 -9.13 0.04
C PRO A 145 -12.06 -10.47 -0.39
N THR A 146 -10.87 -10.45 -0.99
CA THR A 146 -10.16 -11.70 -1.28
C THR A 146 -9.72 -12.40 0.01
N ARG A 147 -9.60 -13.73 -0.02
CA ARG A 147 -9.07 -14.52 1.11
C ARG A 147 -7.75 -13.98 1.67
N ARG A 148 -6.84 -13.50 0.80
CA ARG A 148 -5.57 -12.88 1.21
C ARG A 148 -5.78 -11.59 2.02
N THR A 149 -6.81 -10.81 1.69
CA THR A 149 -7.18 -9.58 2.41
C THR A 149 -7.75 -9.92 3.79
N VAL A 150 -8.60 -10.95 3.88
CA VAL A 150 -9.12 -11.48 5.16
C VAL A 150 -8.00 -12.04 6.04
N GLN A 151 -7.08 -12.83 5.47
CA GLN A 151 -5.91 -13.33 6.18
C GLN A 151 -5.03 -12.18 6.72
N ARG A 152 -4.87 -11.11 5.95
CA ARG A 152 -4.16 -9.89 6.40
C ARG A 152 -4.89 -9.22 7.56
N PHE A 153 -6.22 -9.19 7.55
CA PHE A 153 -7.02 -8.66 8.65
C PHE A 153 -6.83 -9.48 9.93
N LEU A 154 -6.94 -10.81 9.86
CA LEU A 154 -6.72 -11.70 11.00
C LEU A 154 -5.33 -11.54 11.61
N ARG A 155 -4.27 -11.49 10.78
CA ARG A 155 -2.89 -11.24 11.24
C ARG A 155 -2.71 -9.91 11.99
N LYS A 156 -3.54 -8.90 11.70
CA LYS A 156 -3.51 -7.61 12.39
C LYS A 156 -4.29 -7.62 13.71
N MET A 157 -5.23 -8.55 13.88
CA MET A 157 -6.08 -8.65 15.08
C MET A 157 -5.53 -9.64 16.12
N GLY A 158 -4.87 -10.71 15.68
CA GLY A 158 -4.25 -11.73 16.56
C GLY A 158 -2.83 -11.41 17.01
N GLY A 159 -2.51 -10.12 17.18
CA GLY A 159 -1.25 -9.63 17.74
C GLY A 159 -1.40 -9.19 19.18
#